data_AF-A0A954R9D2-F1
#
_entry.id   AF-A0A954R9D2-F1
#
_cell.length_a   1.000
_cell.length_b   1.000
_cell.length_c   1.000
_cell.angle_alpha   90.00
_cell.angle_beta   90.00
_cell.angle_gamma   90.00
#
_symmetry.space_group_name_H-M   'P 1'
#
loop_
_entity.id
_entity.type
_entity.pdbx_description
1 polymer ?
#
loop_
_entity_poly.entity_id
_entity_poly.type
_entity_poly.pdbx_seq_one_letter_code
_entity_poly.pdbx_strand_id
1 'polypeptide(L)'
;MLPFVARPIISARPLDCGDLSPLSLPPTASRTARTFKPQLLTIALILVSLARATHADEPQPKLGELPWTNKPSAGAKLASQVTDAKQLLVNVAPSEYDSFVDGDPLPPDHGTLAKILYRLPRFLPSEIKRLARTDVDWNELQANPGEHRVEVVRLEGMVQSVEVFEMPREMAELFEFDKQYLVTMLLPESPGPVIVHALKVPDAWLAAAGELNQHAVAEALFLQVGRDGEGPAFHFAANRIAWLPEQASDAMKIGPTEVLLAEHGVDVGLMETVRERNRKPLDGADYESFYQMLAAARSIATGASDIAAQPMPLVQVLEHPQQFQGQWMSVHGRARRITKIVVESADIRERFKIDHYWQIDSLAPVGKTVIQFKTPKPGEEAPTYADAFPMTLCVLELPPELEAARLKAEQSGPDATLNEPIQFEGFFYKLWVYRSRYTTQFDDRLMQPSPMFVAFSPAIASPAESNPWIGLAAGGGFLIVLSIVWIAVWRMGRRDDAMEKRMTERRQPNDGGSLNDLDLDVKSGPDFSHLDK
;
A
#
# COMPACT_ATOMS: atom_id res chain seq x y z
N MET A 1 0.95 17.23 28.70
CA MET A 1 -0.23 16.78 27.92
C MET A 1 0.26 16.40 26.53
N LEU A 2 0.01 15.17 26.07
CA LEU A 2 0.30 14.77 24.70
C LEU A 2 -0.93 15.03 23.81
N PRO A 3 -0.77 15.44 22.54
CA PRO A 3 -1.90 15.58 21.62
C PRO A 3 -2.46 14.21 21.26
N PHE A 4 -3.77 14.03 21.43
CA PHE A 4 -4.46 12.78 21.13
C PHE A 4 -4.65 12.64 19.61
N VAL A 5 -3.66 12.09 18.91
CA VAL A 5 -3.73 11.85 17.46
C VAL A 5 -4.77 10.76 17.18
N ALA A 6 -5.96 11.18 16.75
CA ALA A 6 -7.04 10.28 16.37
C ALA A 6 -6.58 9.37 15.23
N ARG A 7 -6.58 8.05 15.46
CA ARG A 7 -6.25 7.06 14.43
C ARG A 7 -7.38 7.03 13.40
N PRO A 8 -7.13 7.25 12.10
CA PRO A 8 -8.15 7.08 11.08
C PRO A 8 -8.57 5.60 11.05
N ILE A 9 -9.84 5.36 11.40
CA ILE A 9 -10.48 4.06 11.24
C ILE A 9 -11.15 4.07 9.87
N ILE A 10 -10.71 3.15 9.01
CA ILE A 10 -11.35 2.87 7.73
C ILE A 10 -12.54 1.94 7.99
N SER A 11 -13.63 2.10 7.25
CA SER A 11 -14.72 1.13 7.19
C SER A 11 -15.10 0.94 5.73
N ALA A 12 -15.00 -0.29 5.23
CA ALA A 12 -15.78 -0.68 4.07
C ALA A 12 -17.26 -0.77 4.44
N ARG A 13 -18.14 -0.51 3.46
CA ARG A 13 -19.54 -0.95 3.47
C ARG A 13 -19.92 -1.47 2.08
N PRO A 14 -20.72 -2.54 1.98
CA PRO A 14 -21.35 -2.90 0.71
C PRO A 14 -22.32 -1.79 0.28
N LEU A 15 -22.54 -1.65 -1.03
CA LEU A 15 -23.62 -0.83 -1.55
C LEU A 15 -24.98 -1.46 -1.18
N ASP A 16 -25.80 -0.70 -0.47
CA ASP A 16 -27.10 -1.14 0.04
C ASP A 16 -28.17 -1.10 -1.06
N CYS A 17 -28.21 -2.16 -1.87
CA CYS A 17 -29.27 -2.40 -2.85
C CYS A 17 -30.54 -2.86 -2.12
N GLY A 18 -31.34 -1.90 -1.65
CA GLY A 18 -32.47 -2.13 -0.74
C GLY A 18 -33.42 -3.28 -1.13
N ASP A 19 -33.70 -4.12 -0.14
CA ASP A 19 -34.49 -5.35 -0.27
C ASP A 19 -35.94 -5.11 -0.71
N LEU A 20 -36.33 -5.67 -1.85
CA LEU A 20 -37.73 -5.76 -2.31
C LEU A 20 -38.31 -7.14 -2.02
N SER A 21 -38.58 -7.42 -0.74
CA SER A 21 -39.35 -8.60 -0.32
C SER A 21 -40.88 -8.35 -0.40
N PRO A 22 -41.69 -9.38 -0.72
CA PRO A 22 -43.06 -9.18 -1.21
C PRO A 22 -44.11 -8.98 -0.11
N LEU A 23 -45.00 -7.99 -0.29
CA LEU A 23 -46.20 -7.80 0.52
C LEU A 23 -47.35 -8.72 0.06
N SER A 24 -47.99 -9.38 1.02
CA SER A 24 -49.08 -10.34 0.81
C SER A 24 -50.46 -9.68 0.72
N LEU A 25 -51.35 -10.25 -0.11
CA LEU A 25 -52.71 -9.76 -0.35
C LEU A 25 -53.80 -10.61 0.35
N PRO A 26 -54.76 -9.97 1.03
CA PRO A 26 -56.14 -10.44 1.19
C PRO A 26 -57.13 -9.66 0.29
N PRO A 27 -58.39 -10.10 0.11
CA PRO A 27 -59.02 -10.01 -1.22
C PRO A 27 -60.29 -9.15 -1.38
N THR A 28 -60.63 -8.92 -2.66
CA THR A 28 -61.98 -8.61 -3.23
C THR A 28 -62.77 -7.38 -2.78
N ALA A 29 -63.02 -6.44 -3.72
CA ALA A 29 -64.39 -6.10 -4.17
C ALA A 29 -64.45 -5.18 -5.42
N SER A 30 -65.52 -5.35 -6.21
CA SER A 30 -66.22 -4.37 -7.08
C SER A 30 -65.47 -3.51 -8.12
N ARG A 31 -65.80 -3.77 -9.40
CA ARG A 31 -66.06 -2.84 -10.51
C ARG A 31 -65.78 -1.32 -10.29
N THR A 32 -65.01 -0.74 -11.20
CA THR A 32 -65.59 0.14 -12.25
C THR A 32 -64.62 0.29 -13.42
N ALA A 33 -65.15 0.43 -14.64
CA ALA A 33 -64.33 0.64 -15.84
C ALA A 33 -64.36 2.12 -16.24
N ARG A 34 -63.17 2.74 -16.42
CA ARG A 34 -63.00 3.99 -17.17
C ARG A 34 -61.78 3.90 -18.08
N THR A 35 -61.89 4.54 -19.23
CA THR A 35 -60.97 4.45 -20.36
C THR A 35 -59.75 5.35 -20.19
N PHE A 36 -58.55 4.78 -20.35
CA PHE A 36 -57.34 5.56 -20.54
C PHE A 36 -57.07 5.76 -22.04
N LYS A 37 -56.82 7.02 -22.44
CA LYS A 37 -56.11 7.35 -23.70
C LYS A 37 -54.66 7.69 -23.34
N PRO A 38 -53.69 7.41 -24.22
CA PRO A 38 -52.30 7.79 -23.99
C PRO A 38 -52.10 9.29 -24.20
N GLN A 39 -51.25 9.91 -23.38
CA GLN A 39 -50.57 11.16 -23.71
C GLN A 39 -49.06 10.90 -23.71
N LEU A 40 -48.43 11.19 -24.84
CA LEU A 40 -46.97 11.26 -25.00
C LEU A 40 -46.48 12.67 -24.63
N LEU A 41 -45.16 12.79 -24.43
CA LEU A 41 -44.43 13.99 -23.96
C LEU A 41 -44.78 14.42 -22.52
N THR A 42 -43.86 14.10 -21.58
CA THR A 42 -43.07 15.10 -20.82
C THR A 42 -41.99 14.36 -20.01
N ILE A 43 -40.91 13.92 -20.66
CA ILE A 43 -39.65 13.53 -20.00
C ILE A 43 -38.49 14.08 -20.84
N ALA A 44 -38.13 15.34 -20.57
CA ALA A 44 -37.01 16.04 -21.23
C ALA A 44 -36.34 17.05 -20.27
N LEU A 45 -36.32 16.75 -18.96
CA LEU A 45 -35.84 17.69 -17.93
C LEU A 45 -35.24 17.02 -16.67
N ILE A 46 -34.74 15.78 -16.78
CA ILE A 46 -33.95 15.12 -15.72
C ILE A 46 -32.74 14.42 -16.36
N LEU A 47 -31.82 15.18 -16.96
CA LEU A 47 -30.56 14.64 -17.51
C LEU A 47 -29.41 15.67 -17.61
N VAL A 48 -29.41 16.69 -16.75
CA VAL A 48 -28.39 17.76 -16.73
C VAL A 48 -27.63 17.84 -15.38
N SER A 49 -28.07 17.09 -14.36
CA SER A 49 -27.60 17.21 -12.98
C SER A 49 -26.44 16.29 -12.58
N LEU A 50 -25.97 15.40 -13.47
CA LEU A 50 -24.91 14.40 -13.19
C LEU A 50 -23.71 14.51 -14.15
N ALA A 51 -23.21 15.74 -14.36
CA ALA A 51 -22.07 16.01 -15.24
C ALA A 51 -21.17 17.16 -14.72
N ARG A 52 -20.76 17.10 -13.45
CA ARG A 52 -19.87 18.13 -12.86
C ARG A 52 -18.93 17.61 -11.77
N ALA A 53 -18.17 16.57 -12.12
CA ALA A 53 -17.02 16.07 -11.34
C ALA A 53 -15.73 16.20 -12.18
N THR A 54 -15.46 17.39 -12.69
CA THR A 54 -14.34 17.70 -13.59
C THR A 54 -13.66 19.00 -13.17
N HIS A 55 -12.32 18.95 -13.10
CA HIS A 55 -11.39 20.09 -13.02
C HIS A 55 -11.71 21.18 -11.99
N ALA A 56 -11.25 20.97 -10.76
CA ALA A 56 -10.75 22.08 -9.94
C ALA A 56 -9.22 22.12 -10.11
N ASP A 57 -8.65 23.31 -10.32
CA ASP A 57 -7.19 23.51 -10.36
C ASP A 57 -6.53 22.97 -9.09
N GLU A 58 -5.36 22.34 -9.21
CA GLU A 58 -4.63 21.79 -8.07
C GLU A 58 -3.46 22.70 -7.62
N PRO A 59 -3.68 23.50 -6.58
CA PRO A 59 -2.04 24.10 -5.28
C PRO A 59 -0.86 23.16 -5.03
N GLN A 60 -0.11 22.74 -6.07
CA GLN A 60 1.03 21.82 -5.95
C GLN A 60 1.84 21.99 -4.64
N PRO A 61 1.69 21.08 -3.65
CA PRO A 61 2.63 21.03 -2.54
C PRO A 61 3.96 20.46 -3.04
N LYS A 62 5.07 20.73 -2.33
CA LYS A 62 6.38 20.13 -2.62
C LYS A 62 6.41 18.64 -2.26
N LEU A 63 5.69 17.82 -3.03
CA LEU A 63 5.56 16.37 -2.86
C LEU A 63 6.53 15.64 -3.80
N GLY A 64 7.82 15.70 -3.46
CA GLY A 64 8.93 15.04 -4.17
C GLY A 64 10.17 14.74 -3.31
N GLU A 65 10.17 15.13 -2.03
CA GLU A 65 11.26 14.90 -1.08
C GLU A 65 10.77 14.00 0.05
N LEU A 66 11.44 12.87 0.28
CA LEU A 66 11.23 12.05 1.47
C LEU A 66 11.81 12.79 2.69
N PRO A 67 11.26 12.64 3.91
CA PRO A 67 11.72 13.44 5.05
C PRO A 67 13.19 13.19 5.46
N TRP A 68 13.82 12.10 4.98
CA TRP A 68 15.26 11.86 5.14
C TRP A 68 16.15 12.39 4.00
N THR A 69 15.63 12.78 2.84
CA THR A 69 16.47 13.42 1.80
C THR A 69 16.90 14.82 2.21
N ASN A 70 16.13 15.50 3.08
CA ASN A 70 16.37 16.90 3.47
C ASN A 70 17.58 17.14 4.40
N LYS A 71 18.46 16.15 4.64
CA LYS A 71 19.71 16.32 5.39
C LYS A 71 20.84 15.43 4.86
N PRO A 72 21.79 15.95 4.06
CA PRO A 72 23.15 15.45 4.10
C PRO A 72 23.67 15.61 5.54
N SER A 73 23.75 14.51 6.29
CA SER A 73 24.35 14.55 7.63
C SER A 73 25.83 14.90 7.52
N ALA A 74 26.39 15.61 8.51
CA ALA A 74 27.83 15.88 8.54
C ALA A 74 28.66 14.57 8.57
N GLY A 75 28.07 13.48 9.08
CA GLY A 75 28.63 12.13 9.07
C GLY A 75 28.91 11.60 7.66
N ALA A 76 28.13 11.98 6.64
CA ALA A 76 28.37 11.54 5.26
C ALA A 76 29.71 12.01 4.66
N LYS A 77 30.41 12.97 5.30
CA LYS A 77 31.81 13.31 4.99
C LYS A 77 32.83 12.62 5.88
N LEU A 78 32.48 12.24 7.11
CA LEU A 78 33.35 11.43 8.00
C LEU A 78 33.42 9.97 7.54
N ALA A 79 32.32 9.44 6.99
CA ALA A 79 32.19 8.04 6.60
C ALA A 79 33.25 7.55 5.60
N SER A 80 33.93 8.45 4.89
CA SER A 80 35.03 8.15 3.97
C SER A 80 36.43 8.10 4.61
N GLN A 81 36.55 8.39 5.92
CA GLN A 81 37.82 8.48 6.64
C GLN A 81 37.98 7.46 7.78
N VAL A 82 36.90 6.78 8.18
CA VAL A 82 36.91 5.76 9.23
C VAL A 82 37.56 4.47 8.71
N THR A 83 38.67 4.08 9.33
CA THR A 83 39.45 2.87 9.01
C THR A 83 39.33 1.76 10.06
N ASP A 84 38.75 2.05 11.22
CA ASP A 84 38.71 1.18 12.40
C ASP A 84 37.46 1.50 13.23
N ALA A 85 36.70 0.48 13.67
CA ALA A 85 35.51 0.67 14.48
C ALA A 85 35.80 1.24 15.89
N LYS A 86 37.03 1.14 16.40
CA LYS A 86 37.47 1.85 17.61
C LYS A 86 37.31 3.37 17.47
N GLN A 87 37.39 3.91 16.25
CA GLN A 87 37.14 5.33 15.94
C GLN A 87 35.66 5.72 16.03
N LEU A 88 34.74 4.75 15.88
CA LEU A 88 33.29 4.97 15.97
C LEU A 88 32.77 4.91 17.42
N LEU A 89 33.45 4.18 18.31
CA LEU A 89 33.10 4.03 19.74
C LEU A 89 33.46 5.26 20.60
N VAL A 90 32.96 6.43 20.24
CA VAL A 90 33.26 7.69 20.95
C VAL A 90 32.81 7.62 22.42
N ASN A 91 33.74 7.90 23.33
CA ASN A 91 33.61 7.74 24.79
C ASN A 91 33.58 6.28 25.31
N VAL A 92 34.20 5.36 24.59
CA VAL A 92 34.81 4.16 25.18
C VAL A 92 36.32 4.35 25.13
N ALA A 93 37.01 4.39 26.28
CA ALA A 93 38.45 4.57 26.28
C ALA A 93 39.18 3.24 25.96
N PRO A 94 40.40 3.26 25.39
CA PRO A 94 41.13 2.02 25.06
C PRO A 94 41.29 1.06 26.24
N SER A 95 41.54 1.60 27.45
CA SER A 95 41.66 0.83 28.68
C SER A 95 40.33 0.26 29.21
N GLU A 96 39.20 0.57 28.59
CA GLU A 96 37.92 -0.10 28.87
C GLU A 96 37.78 -1.38 28.04
N TYR A 97 38.48 -1.50 26.90
CA TYR A 97 38.58 -2.77 26.19
C TYR A 97 39.38 -3.79 27.01
N ASP A 98 40.35 -3.35 27.80
CA ASP A 98 41.14 -4.19 28.72
C ASP A 98 40.29 -4.82 29.85
N SER A 99 39.05 -4.35 30.09
CA SER A 99 38.17 -4.93 31.13
C SER A 99 37.45 -6.22 30.70
N PHE A 100 37.46 -6.55 29.40
CA PHE A 100 37.10 -7.89 28.94
C PHE A 100 38.20 -8.90 29.32
N VAL A 101 37.84 -10.09 29.78
CA VAL A 101 38.78 -11.08 30.34
C VAL A 101 38.61 -12.41 29.61
N ASP A 102 39.62 -12.78 28.81
CA ASP A 102 39.60 -14.02 28.04
C ASP A 102 39.77 -15.26 28.95
N GLY A 103 39.04 -16.32 28.65
CA GLY A 103 38.95 -17.55 29.44
C GLY A 103 37.86 -17.56 30.51
N ASP A 104 37.32 -16.40 30.89
CA ASP A 104 36.17 -16.25 31.78
C ASP A 104 34.87 -15.98 30.97
N PRO A 105 33.67 -16.35 31.47
CA PRO A 105 32.41 -15.98 30.84
C PRO A 105 32.18 -14.46 30.86
N LEU A 106 31.65 -13.88 29.77
CA LEU A 106 31.30 -12.45 29.73
C LEU A 106 29.94 -12.21 30.44
N PRO A 107 29.88 -11.54 31.61
CA PRO A 107 28.62 -11.19 32.24
C PRO A 107 27.82 -10.19 31.37
N PRO A 108 26.50 -10.36 31.18
CA PRO A 108 25.71 -9.48 30.32
C PRO A 108 25.68 -8.01 30.80
N ASP A 109 25.67 -7.77 32.10
CA ASP A 109 25.69 -6.44 32.72
C ASP A 109 27.09 -5.77 32.73
N HIS A 110 28.05 -6.30 31.96
CA HIS A 110 29.37 -5.69 31.83
C HIS A 110 29.29 -4.25 31.29
N GLY A 111 29.84 -3.29 32.06
CA GLY A 111 29.71 -1.86 31.77
C GLY A 111 30.24 -1.43 30.39
N THR A 112 31.35 -2.02 29.94
CA THR A 112 31.92 -1.74 28.60
C THR A 112 31.03 -2.32 27.48
N LEU A 113 30.44 -3.50 27.69
CA LEU A 113 29.47 -4.08 26.74
C LEU A 113 28.26 -3.17 26.59
N ALA A 114 27.64 -2.72 27.69
CA ALA A 114 26.50 -1.81 27.63
C ALA A 114 26.83 -0.47 26.93
N LYS A 115 28.04 0.09 27.15
CA LYS A 115 28.55 1.26 26.41
C LYS A 115 28.68 1.01 24.91
N ILE A 116 29.18 -0.17 24.50
CA ILE A 116 29.32 -0.57 23.10
C ILE A 116 27.94 -0.71 22.45
N LEU A 117 27.04 -1.47 23.08
CA LEU A 117 25.65 -1.64 22.62
C LEU A 117 24.94 -0.29 22.45
N TYR A 118 25.10 0.64 23.40
CA TYR A 118 24.55 1.99 23.30
C TYR A 118 25.04 2.79 22.08
N ARG A 119 26.27 2.52 21.59
CA ARG A 119 26.83 3.21 20.40
C ARG A 119 26.40 2.58 19.09
N LEU A 120 26.26 1.26 19.03
CA LEU A 120 25.97 0.51 17.79
C LEU A 120 24.77 1.02 16.96
N PRO A 121 23.62 1.45 17.54
CA PRO A 121 22.50 2.05 16.79
C PRO A 121 22.81 3.37 16.07
N ARG A 122 23.98 3.98 16.30
CA ARG A 122 24.38 5.29 15.74
C ARG A 122 25.38 5.16 14.57
N PHE A 123 25.87 3.96 14.29
CA PHE A 123 26.80 3.70 13.20
C PHE A 123 26.05 3.62 11.86
N LEU A 124 26.67 4.05 10.76
CA LEU A 124 26.06 3.86 9.44
C LEU A 124 26.25 2.39 9.00
N PRO A 125 25.20 1.72 8.46
CA PRO A 125 25.32 0.35 7.98
C PRO A 125 26.41 0.15 6.92
N SER A 126 26.71 1.17 6.11
CA SER A 126 27.83 1.18 5.15
C SER A 126 29.20 1.19 5.81
N GLU A 127 29.38 1.95 6.90
CA GLU A 127 30.63 1.95 7.67
C GLU A 127 30.89 0.57 8.28
N ILE A 128 29.88 0.00 8.94
CA ILE A 128 29.97 -1.32 9.55
C ILE A 128 30.17 -2.42 8.50
N LYS A 129 29.38 -2.46 7.43
CA LYS A 129 29.53 -3.47 6.36
C LYS A 129 30.86 -3.34 5.59
N ARG A 130 31.47 -2.17 5.53
CA ARG A 130 32.80 -1.95 4.93
C ARG A 130 33.95 -2.37 5.84
N LEU A 131 33.77 -2.23 7.17
CA LEU A 131 34.74 -2.68 8.17
C LEU A 131 34.62 -4.18 8.48
N ALA A 132 33.47 -4.79 8.19
CA ALA A 132 33.18 -6.20 8.45
C ALA A 132 34.08 -7.14 7.64
N ARG A 133 34.97 -7.85 8.34
CA ARG A 133 35.74 -8.97 7.80
C ARG A 133 34.84 -10.17 7.56
N THR A 134 35.09 -10.90 6.48
CA THR A 134 34.43 -12.19 6.16
C THR A 134 35.40 -13.38 6.31
N ASP A 135 36.68 -13.10 6.40
CA ASP A 135 37.81 -14.02 6.49
C ASP A 135 38.36 -14.05 7.93
N VAL A 136 37.66 -14.81 8.79
CA VAL A 136 37.98 -14.93 10.21
C VAL A 136 38.90 -16.13 10.45
N ASP A 137 40.14 -15.90 10.86
CA ASP A 137 40.95 -16.97 11.45
C ASP A 137 40.55 -17.14 12.92
N TRP A 138 39.66 -18.09 13.19
CA TRP A 138 39.17 -18.40 14.53
C TRP A 138 40.27 -18.89 15.47
N ASN A 139 41.38 -19.43 14.96
CA ASN A 139 42.50 -19.88 15.78
C ASN A 139 43.33 -18.68 16.25
N GLU A 140 43.59 -17.73 15.35
CA GLU A 140 44.27 -16.47 15.69
C GLU A 140 43.40 -15.62 16.64
N LEU A 141 42.09 -15.57 16.39
CA LEU A 141 41.11 -14.92 17.28
C LEU A 141 41.07 -15.55 18.68
N GLN A 142 41.35 -16.85 18.80
CA GLN A 142 41.47 -17.55 20.08
C GLN A 142 42.86 -17.43 20.72
N ALA A 143 43.92 -17.28 19.94
CA ALA A 143 45.30 -17.16 20.41
C ALA A 143 45.63 -15.73 20.90
N ASN A 144 45.22 -14.72 20.12
CA ASN A 144 45.53 -13.30 20.33
C ASN A 144 44.26 -12.40 20.42
N PRO A 145 43.22 -12.78 21.20
CA PRO A 145 41.94 -12.06 21.25
C PRO A 145 42.08 -10.57 21.60
N GLY A 146 43.06 -10.20 22.42
CA GLY A 146 43.34 -8.83 22.83
C GLY A 146 43.61 -7.86 21.65
N GLU A 147 44.24 -8.34 20.57
CA GLU A 147 44.57 -7.49 19.42
C GLU A 147 43.31 -7.22 18.57
N HIS A 148 42.47 -8.24 18.39
CA HIS A 148 41.26 -8.23 17.58
C HIS A 148 40.03 -7.61 18.26
N ARG A 149 40.09 -7.21 19.55
CA ARG A 149 38.95 -6.58 20.24
C ARG A 149 38.43 -5.39 19.43
N VAL A 150 37.12 -5.30 19.25
CA VAL A 150 36.41 -4.27 18.45
C VAL A 150 36.63 -4.39 16.92
N GLU A 151 37.30 -5.42 16.40
CA GLU A 151 37.18 -5.71 14.95
C GLU A 151 35.73 -6.05 14.58
N VAL A 152 35.28 -5.55 13.43
CA VAL A 152 33.96 -5.89 12.89
C VAL A 152 34.08 -7.19 12.11
N VAL A 153 33.24 -8.15 12.43
CA VAL A 153 33.16 -9.45 11.78
C VAL A 153 31.75 -9.64 11.22
N ARG A 154 31.66 -10.19 10.01
CA ARG A 154 30.42 -10.76 9.48
C ARG A 154 30.28 -12.19 10.01
N LEU A 155 29.32 -12.37 10.90
CA LEU A 155 28.87 -13.67 11.38
C LEU A 155 27.73 -14.15 10.48
N GLU A 156 27.76 -15.40 10.02
CA GLU A 156 26.77 -16.00 9.13
C GLU A 156 26.64 -17.50 9.46
N GLY A 157 25.46 -17.93 9.90
CA GLY A 157 25.27 -19.26 10.48
C GLY A 157 23.91 -19.46 11.12
N MET A 158 23.77 -20.53 11.92
CA MET A 158 22.49 -21.00 12.45
C MET A 158 22.29 -20.59 13.91
N VAL A 159 21.27 -19.78 14.19
CA VAL A 159 20.82 -19.44 15.54
C VAL A 159 20.20 -20.67 16.20
N GLN A 160 20.72 -21.05 17.37
CA GLN A 160 20.23 -22.15 18.19
C GLN A 160 19.22 -21.67 19.23
N SER A 161 19.58 -20.62 19.96
CA SER A 161 18.80 -20.08 21.08
C SER A 161 18.92 -18.55 21.18
N VAL A 162 17.95 -17.96 21.86
CA VAL A 162 17.94 -16.55 22.28
C VAL A 162 17.56 -16.51 23.75
N GLU A 163 18.43 -15.94 24.59
CA GLU A 163 18.12 -15.58 25.97
C GLU A 163 17.83 -14.07 26.06
N VAL A 164 16.86 -13.68 26.88
CA VAL A 164 16.52 -12.27 27.13
C VAL A 164 17.08 -11.86 28.48
N PHE A 165 18.02 -10.92 28.48
CA PHE A 165 18.59 -10.35 29.71
C PHE A 165 17.98 -8.97 29.97
N GLU A 166 17.22 -8.85 31.06
CA GLU A 166 16.73 -7.56 31.56
C GLU A 166 17.87 -6.78 32.21
N MET A 167 18.08 -5.53 31.79
CA MET A 167 19.17 -4.70 32.29
C MET A 167 18.88 -4.22 33.72
N PRO A 168 19.88 -4.22 34.64
CA PRO A 168 19.76 -3.56 35.93
C PRO A 168 19.27 -2.11 35.75
N ARG A 169 18.27 -1.70 36.55
CA ARG A 169 17.54 -0.44 36.33
C ARG A 169 18.45 0.79 36.17
N GLU A 170 19.52 0.88 36.95
CA GLU A 170 20.48 1.99 36.89
C GLU A 170 21.22 2.04 35.55
N MET A 171 21.54 0.88 34.96
CA MET A 171 22.10 0.79 33.61
C MET A 171 21.06 1.07 32.53
N ALA A 172 19.81 0.61 32.72
CA ALA A 172 18.73 0.88 31.77
C ALA A 172 18.40 2.38 31.67
N GLU A 173 18.38 3.09 32.80
CA GLU A 173 18.21 4.55 32.84
C GLU A 173 19.44 5.30 32.28
N LEU A 174 20.65 4.75 32.41
CA LEU A 174 21.89 5.35 31.90
C LEU A 174 22.11 5.16 30.39
N PHE A 175 21.72 4.01 29.84
CA PHE A 175 21.98 3.61 28.45
C PHE A 175 20.73 3.61 27.55
N GLU A 176 19.57 4.04 28.06
CA GLU A 176 18.34 4.21 27.28
C GLU A 176 17.79 2.90 26.65
N PHE A 177 18.17 1.72 27.17
CA PHE A 177 17.61 0.40 26.80
C PHE A 177 17.41 -0.51 28.02
N ASP A 178 16.27 -1.20 28.07
CA ASP A 178 15.80 -2.00 29.22
C ASP A 178 16.24 -3.46 29.19
N LYS A 179 16.75 -3.95 28.05
CA LYS A 179 17.07 -5.36 27.80
C LYS A 179 18.06 -5.52 26.66
N GLN A 180 18.75 -6.65 26.65
CA GLN A 180 19.56 -7.15 25.55
C GLN A 180 19.24 -8.63 25.29
N TYR A 181 19.67 -9.13 24.15
CA TYR A 181 19.45 -10.50 23.71
C TYR A 181 20.80 -11.20 23.57
N LEU A 182 20.98 -12.34 24.26
CA LEU A 182 22.12 -13.21 24.07
C LEU A 182 21.72 -14.27 23.04
N VAL A 183 22.36 -14.26 21.87
CA VAL A 183 22.01 -15.14 20.76
C VAL A 183 23.15 -16.09 20.47
N THR A 184 22.92 -17.38 20.70
CA THR A 184 23.91 -18.42 20.44
C THR A 184 23.80 -18.88 19.00
N MET A 185 24.84 -18.63 18.21
CA MET A 185 24.98 -19.01 16.82
C MET A 185 26.02 -20.13 16.66
N LEU A 186 25.72 -21.09 15.79
CA LEU A 186 26.69 -22.06 15.27
C LEU A 186 27.10 -21.62 13.87
N LEU A 187 28.40 -21.33 13.71
CA LEU A 187 29.02 -20.98 12.44
C LEU A 187 29.86 -22.19 11.97
N PRO A 188 29.76 -22.63 10.69
CA PRO A 188 30.44 -23.85 10.22
C PRO A 188 31.97 -23.86 10.39
N GLU A 189 32.60 -22.69 10.49
CA GLU A 189 34.06 -22.51 10.57
C GLU A 189 34.56 -22.24 12.01
N SER A 190 33.66 -22.00 12.96
CA SER A 190 34.04 -21.68 14.35
C SER A 190 34.31 -22.95 15.17
N PRO A 191 35.39 -23.02 15.98
CA PRO A 191 35.69 -24.16 16.84
C PRO A 191 34.83 -24.22 18.11
N GLY A 192 33.89 -23.28 18.29
CA GLY A 192 32.98 -23.22 19.44
C GLY A 192 31.76 -22.32 19.18
N PRO A 193 30.80 -22.24 20.14
CA PRO A 193 29.64 -21.37 20.01
C PRO A 193 30.04 -19.89 19.90
N VAL A 194 29.27 -19.15 19.10
CA VAL A 194 29.38 -17.70 18.96
C VAL A 194 28.21 -17.05 19.69
N ILE A 195 28.49 -16.23 20.70
CA ILE A 195 27.49 -15.57 21.55
C ILE A 195 27.41 -14.10 21.16
N VAL A 196 26.34 -13.72 20.46
CA VAL A 196 26.10 -12.36 20.00
C VAL A 196 25.18 -11.65 20.99
N HIS A 197 25.72 -10.67 21.71
CA HIS A 197 24.96 -9.72 22.50
C HIS A 197 24.33 -8.69 21.55
N ALA A 198 23.01 -8.69 21.42
CA ALA A 198 22.27 -7.86 20.47
C ALA A 198 21.23 -6.97 21.15
N LEU A 199 21.02 -5.75 20.64
CA LEU A 199 19.88 -4.91 21.06
C LEU A 199 18.57 -5.28 20.37
N LYS A 200 18.60 -6.01 19.25
CA LYS A 200 17.41 -6.44 18.50
C LYS A 200 17.56 -7.83 17.89
N VAL A 201 16.50 -8.62 18.06
CA VAL A 201 16.22 -9.89 17.40
C VAL A 201 14.78 -9.86 16.86
N PRO A 202 14.37 -10.74 15.95
CA PRO A 202 12.97 -10.90 15.57
C PRO A 202 12.09 -11.33 16.77
N ASP A 203 10.94 -10.68 16.95
CA ASP A 203 9.90 -11.08 17.91
C ASP A 203 9.44 -12.54 17.67
N ALA A 204 9.46 -12.99 16.41
CA ALA A 204 9.14 -14.36 16.04
C ALA A 204 10.04 -15.42 16.72
N TRP A 205 11.31 -15.10 17.02
CA TRP A 205 12.20 -16.00 17.76
C TRP A 205 11.84 -16.06 19.25
N LEU A 206 11.39 -14.94 19.82
CA LEU A 206 10.95 -14.85 21.23
C LEU A 206 9.62 -15.56 21.47
N ALA A 207 8.83 -15.76 20.42
CA ALA A 207 7.55 -16.48 20.45
C ALA A 207 7.68 -17.99 20.14
N ALA A 208 8.85 -18.44 19.68
CA ALA A 208 9.11 -19.85 19.36
C ALA A 208 9.41 -20.67 20.63
N ALA A 209 8.99 -21.94 20.64
CA ALA A 209 9.24 -22.86 21.75
C ALA A 209 10.17 -23.99 21.31
N GLY A 210 11.41 -23.99 21.82
CA GLY A 210 12.45 -24.97 21.50
C GLY A 210 13.64 -24.35 20.78
N GLU A 211 14.44 -25.18 20.12
CA GLU A 211 15.56 -24.74 19.29
C GLU A 211 15.07 -23.96 18.06
N LEU A 212 15.74 -22.86 17.74
CA LEU A 212 15.34 -21.98 16.64
C LEU A 212 15.77 -22.53 15.27
N ASN A 213 17.01 -23.02 15.17
CA ASN A 213 17.64 -23.51 13.94
C ASN A 213 17.37 -22.59 12.73
N GLN A 214 17.53 -21.27 12.91
CA GLN A 214 17.29 -20.25 11.89
C GLN A 214 18.59 -19.73 11.30
N HIS A 215 18.69 -19.67 9.97
CA HIS A 215 19.81 -19.00 9.30
C HIS A 215 19.75 -17.48 9.55
N ALA A 216 20.88 -16.91 9.96
CA ALA A 216 20.98 -15.52 10.35
C ALA A 216 22.39 -14.95 10.12
N VAL A 217 22.44 -13.62 10.01
CA VAL A 217 23.63 -12.82 9.74
C VAL A 217 23.76 -11.71 10.77
N ALA A 218 24.95 -11.48 11.31
CA ALA A 218 25.25 -10.32 12.16
C ALA A 218 26.54 -9.62 11.73
N GLU A 219 26.49 -8.30 11.61
CA GLU A 219 27.67 -7.45 11.41
C GLU A 219 28.06 -6.92 12.82
N ALA A 220 29.02 -7.58 13.47
CA ALA A 220 29.21 -7.53 14.92
C ALA A 220 30.66 -7.25 15.35
N LEU A 221 30.84 -6.59 16.50
CA LEU A 221 32.15 -6.27 17.08
C LEU A 221 32.64 -7.42 17.97
N PHE A 222 33.86 -7.93 17.76
CA PHE A 222 34.46 -8.92 18.66
C PHE A 222 34.81 -8.33 20.04
N LEU A 223 34.65 -9.11 21.11
CA LEU A 223 34.86 -8.66 22.50
C LEU A 223 35.93 -9.47 23.24
N GLN A 224 35.76 -10.80 23.33
CA GLN A 224 36.63 -11.74 24.03
C GLN A 224 36.31 -13.19 23.64
N VAL A 225 37.24 -14.10 23.89
CA VAL A 225 36.97 -15.55 23.95
C VAL A 225 36.78 -15.95 25.41
N GLY A 226 35.54 -16.23 25.80
CA GLY A 226 35.21 -16.81 27.10
C GLY A 226 35.25 -18.34 27.08
N ARG A 227 34.68 -18.94 28.13
CA ARG A 227 34.38 -20.38 28.19
C ARG A 227 32.90 -20.58 28.42
N ASP A 228 32.30 -21.47 27.66
CA ASP A 228 30.97 -22.01 27.90
C ASP A 228 30.99 -23.53 27.65
N GLY A 229 30.43 -24.30 28.59
CA GLY A 229 30.61 -25.74 28.65
C GLY A 229 32.09 -26.18 28.68
N GLU A 230 32.45 -27.12 27.80
CA GLU A 230 33.81 -27.69 27.70
C GLU A 230 34.71 -26.95 26.67
N GLY A 231 34.20 -25.92 25.99
CA GLY A 231 34.87 -25.29 24.83
C GLY A 231 35.12 -23.77 24.97
N PRO A 232 35.83 -23.18 23.98
CA PRO A 232 35.89 -21.73 23.83
C PRO A 232 34.55 -21.17 23.35
N ALA A 233 34.15 -20.00 23.86
CA ALA A 233 32.96 -19.28 23.41
C ALA A 233 33.34 -17.87 22.93
N PHE A 234 33.00 -17.52 21.69
CA PHE A 234 33.40 -16.24 21.10
C PHE A 234 32.30 -15.20 21.31
N HIS A 235 32.58 -14.15 22.08
CA HIS A 235 31.60 -13.10 22.39
C HIS A 235 31.70 -11.91 21.44
N PHE A 236 30.55 -11.47 20.91
CA PHE A 236 30.42 -10.33 20.00
C PHE A 236 29.29 -9.38 20.45
N ALA A 237 29.34 -8.12 20.03
CA ALA A 237 28.25 -7.14 20.19
C ALA A 237 27.68 -6.67 18.85
N ALA A 238 26.35 -6.68 18.69
CA ALA A 238 25.64 -6.26 17.49
C ALA A 238 24.49 -5.27 17.81
N ASN A 239 24.21 -4.34 16.88
CA ASN A 239 22.97 -3.55 16.95
C ASN A 239 21.74 -4.47 16.84
N ARG A 240 21.84 -5.43 15.92
CA ARG A 240 20.76 -6.32 15.51
C ARG A 240 21.31 -7.53 14.78
N ILE A 241 20.55 -8.62 14.79
CA ILE A 241 20.79 -9.77 13.94
C ILE A 241 19.77 -9.75 12.79
N ALA A 242 20.23 -10.03 11.58
CA ALA A 242 19.42 -10.14 10.39
C ALA A 242 18.97 -11.58 10.18
N TRP A 243 17.67 -11.79 9.96
CA TRP A 243 17.08 -13.11 9.83
C TRP A 243 16.79 -13.42 8.36
N LEU A 244 17.37 -14.52 7.88
CA LEU A 244 17.29 -14.97 6.49
C LEU A 244 16.68 -16.38 6.45
N PRO A 245 15.37 -16.54 6.75
CA PRO A 245 14.73 -17.85 6.81
C PRO A 245 14.77 -18.57 5.46
N GLU A 246 15.38 -19.75 5.41
CA GLU A 246 15.48 -20.60 4.23
C GLU A 246 14.21 -21.42 3.94
N GLN A 247 13.28 -21.50 4.90
CA GLN A 247 12.10 -22.37 4.85
C GLN A 247 10.89 -21.69 5.49
N ALA A 248 9.70 -21.98 4.95
CA ALA A 248 8.44 -21.51 5.51
C ALA A 248 8.14 -22.17 6.86
N SER A 249 7.52 -21.42 7.79
CA SER A 249 7.27 -21.86 9.16
C SER A 249 5.99 -21.22 9.70
N ASP A 250 4.92 -21.99 9.84
CA ASP A 250 3.65 -21.54 10.43
C ASP A 250 3.83 -21.03 11.88
N ALA A 251 4.72 -21.68 12.64
CA ALA A 251 5.01 -21.32 14.02
C ALA A 251 5.63 -19.91 14.13
N MET A 252 6.55 -19.57 13.22
CA MET A 252 7.19 -18.25 13.15
C MET A 252 6.47 -17.27 12.20
N LYS A 253 5.39 -17.71 11.55
CA LYS A 253 4.57 -16.97 10.56
C LYS A 253 5.37 -16.50 9.34
N ILE A 254 6.26 -17.36 8.85
CA ILE A 254 7.05 -17.16 7.62
C ILE A 254 6.38 -17.93 6.49
N GLY A 255 5.93 -17.23 5.45
CA GLY A 255 5.42 -17.84 4.22
C GLY A 255 6.50 -17.93 3.13
N PRO A 256 6.15 -18.46 1.94
CA PRO A 256 7.07 -18.54 0.80
C PRO A 256 7.61 -17.17 0.36
N THR A 257 6.81 -16.11 0.48
CA THR A 257 7.25 -14.76 0.10
C THR A 257 8.33 -14.23 1.03
N GLU A 258 8.23 -14.48 2.33
CA GLU A 258 9.27 -14.12 3.30
C GLU A 258 10.59 -14.88 3.03
N VAL A 259 10.52 -16.15 2.63
CA VAL A 259 11.71 -16.93 2.21
C VAL A 259 12.33 -16.34 0.95
N LEU A 260 11.56 -16.04 -0.09
CA LEU A 260 12.07 -15.40 -1.31
C LEU A 260 12.74 -14.04 -1.02
N LEU A 261 12.16 -13.25 -0.11
CA LEU A 261 12.76 -11.99 0.31
C LEU A 261 14.12 -12.24 1.02
N ALA A 262 14.22 -13.28 1.85
CA ALA A 262 15.45 -13.71 2.50
C ALA A 262 16.53 -14.21 1.51
N GLU A 263 16.15 -15.04 0.53
CA GLU A 263 17.03 -15.50 -0.57
C GLU A 263 17.66 -14.33 -1.34
N HIS A 264 16.91 -13.25 -1.51
CA HIS A 264 17.40 -12.01 -2.11
C HIS A 264 17.98 -10.99 -1.12
N GLY A 265 18.33 -11.44 0.10
CA GLY A 265 19.09 -10.68 1.08
C GLY A 265 18.30 -9.61 1.85
N VAL A 266 16.96 -9.70 1.87
CA VAL A 266 16.12 -8.88 2.73
C VAL A 266 15.99 -9.56 4.09
N ASP A 267 16.31 -8.81 5.14
CA ASP A 267 16.12 -9.24 6.50
C ASP A 267 14.64 -9.20 6.89
N VAL A 268 14.05 -10.37 7.06
CA VAL A 268 12.62 -10.55 7.36
C VAL A 268 12.24 -9.99 8.73
N GLY A 269 13.19 -9.93 9.68
CA GLY A 269 12.99 -9.31 10.99
C GLY A 269 12.66 -7.81 10.90
N LEU A 270 13.09 -7.11 9.84
CA LEU A 270 12.72 -5.71 9.65
C LEU A 270 11.21 -5.51 9.37
N MET A 271 10.49 -6.55 8.92
CA MET A 271 9.04 -6.45 8.68
C MET A 271 8.26 -6.16 9.96
N GLU A 272 8.80 -6.46 11.14
CA GLU A 272 8.20 -6.13 12.44
C GLU A 272 8.17 -4.62 12.66
N THR A 273 9.28 -3.93 12.36
CA THR A 273 9.34 -2.46 12.34
C THR A 273 8.35 -1.87 11.31
N VAL A 274 8.15 -2.53 10.17
CA VAL A 274 7.15 -2.11 9.15
C VAL A 274 5.69 -2.35 9.63
N ARG A 275 5.46 -3.39 10.45
CA ARG A 275 4.17 -3.66 11.14
C ARG A 275 3.84 -2.60 12.19
N GLU A 276 4.81 -2.25 13.04
CA GLU A 276 4.68 -1.18 14.04
C GLU A 276 4.48 0.21 13.42
N ARG A 277 5.07 0.45 12.23
CA ARG A 277 5.08 1.74 11.53
C ARG A 277 4.02 1.86 10.43
N ASN A 278 3.11 0.89 10.35
CA ASN A 278 1.93 0.95 9.51
C ASN A 278 0.98 2.10 9.93
N ARG A 279 0.36 2.76 8.94
CA ARG A 279 -0.41 4.02 9.06
C ARG A 279 0.37 5.19 9.70
N LYS A 280 1.71 5.14 9.72
CA LYS A 280 2.59 6.30 9.99
C LYS A 280 3.19 6.82 8.66
N PRO A 281 3.69 8.07 8.60
CA PRO A 281 4.52 8.51 7.48
C PRO A 281 5.75 7.60 7.28
N LEU A 282 6.42 7.76 6.16
CA LEU A 282 7.78 7.25 6.00
C LEU A 282 8.74 8.09 6.87
N ASP A 283 9.61 7.47 7.66
CA ASP A 283 10.80 8.12 8.25
C ASP A 283 12.02 7.18 8.28
N GLY A 284 13.14 7.61 8.87
CA GLY A 284 14.40 6.86 8.87
C GLY A 284 14.36 5.44 9.47
N ALA A 285 13.33 5.07 10.23
CA ALA A 285 13.14 3.69 10.67
C ALA A 285 12.51 2.77 9.60
N ASP A 286 11.97 3.32 8.51
CA ASP A 286 11.50 2.58 7.32
C ASP A 286 12.64 2.37 6.28
N TYR A 287 13.73 3.14 6.39
CA TYR A 287 14.82 3.24 5.41
C TYR A 287 15.43 1.88 5.03
N GLU A 288 15.88 1.10 6.01
CA GLU A 288 16.64 -0.13 5.75
C GLU A 288 15.78 -1.18 5.03
N SER A 289 14.55 -1.44 5.52
CA SER A 289 13.64 -2.40 4.88
C SER A 289 13.20 -1.94 3.49
N PHE A 290 12.91 -0.65 3.32
CA PHE A 290 12.50 -0.12 2.03
C PHE A 290 13.58 -0.31 0.95
N TYR A 291 14.85 0.01 1.25
CA TYR A 291 15.92 -0.13 0.27
C TYR A 291 16.42 -1.57 0.09
N GLN A 292 16.37 -2.42 1.12
CA GLN A 292 16.59 -3.86 0.94
C GLN A 292 15.53 -4.47 0.01
N MET A 293 14.24 -4.24 0.28
CA MET A 293 13.15 -4.75 -0.58
C MET A 293 13.23 -4.20 -2.01
N LEU A 294 13.65 -2.94 -2.20
CA LEU A 294 13.81 -2.35 -3.53
C LEU A 294 15.01 -2.95 -4.30
N ALA A 295 16.08 -3.32 -3.60
CA ALA A 295 17.21 -4.05 -4.18
C ALA A 295 16.83 -5.50 -4.55
N ALA A 296 16.07 -6.19 -3.70
CA ALA A 296 15.55 -7.52 -3.96
C ALA A 296 14.54 -7.53 -5.12
N ALA A 297 13.63 -6.56 -5.19
CA ALA A 297 12.68 -6.39 -6.29
C ALA A 297 13.36 -6.31 -7.66
N ARG A 298 14.52 -5.65 -7.77
CA ARG A 298 15.35 -5.67 -9.01
C ARG A 298 15.83 -7.08 -9.35
N SER A 299 16.32 -7.83 -8.36
CA SER A 299 16.83 -9.19 -8.58
C SER A 299 15.70 -10.15 -9.00
N ILE A 300 14.55 -10.06 -8.33
CA ILE A 300 13.37 -10.90 -8.56
C ILE A 300 12.76 -10.61 -9.94
N ALA A 301 12.72 -9.34 -10.37
CA ALA A 301 12.29 -8.95 -11.71
C ALA A 301 13.08 -9.61 -12.86
N THR A 302 14.33 -9.99 -12.60
CA THR A 302 15.22 -10.65 -13.57
C THR A 302 15.29 -12.17 -13.43
N GLY A 303 14.70 -12.73 -12.36
CA GLY A 303 14.67 -14.16 -12.09
C GLY A 303 13.40 -14.85 -12.58
N ALA A 304 13.42 -16.18 -12.62
CA ALA A 304 12.20 -16.97 -12.56
C ALA A 304 11.88 -17.25 -11.07
N SER A 305 10.60 -17.22 -10.70
CA SER A 305 10.13 -17.66 -9.39
C SER A 305 8.85 -18.48 -9.56
N ASP A 306 8.74 -19.56 -8.79
CA ASP A 306 7.55 -20.41 -8.78
C ASP A 306 6.42 -19.86 -7.88
N ILE A 307 6.65 -18.73 -7.20
CA ILE A 307 5.66 -18.08 -6.34
C ILE A 307 4.72 -17.22 -7.19
N ALA A 308 3.45 -17.61 -7.25
CA ALA A 308 2.42 -16.90 -8.00
C ALA A 308 1.85 -15.69 -7.21
N ALA A 309 1.93 -14.51 -7.83
CA ALA A 309 1.40 -13.26 -7.32
C ALA A 309 -0.11 -13.31 -7.00
N GLN A 310 -0.51 -12.92 -5.79
CA GLN A 310 -1.91 -12.95 -5.39
C GLN A 310 -2.65 -11.66 -5.76
N PRO A 311 -3.86 -11.68 -6.34
CA PRO A 311 -4.62 -10.46 -6.63
C PRO A 311 -4.89 -9.65 -5.35
N MET A 312 -4.45 -8.39 -5.29
CA MET A 312 -4.54 -7.56 -4.08
C MET A 312 -5.99 -7.44 -3.54
N PRO A 313 -6.27 -7.93 -2.31
CA PRO A 313 -7.59 -7.80 -1.70
C PRO A 313 -7.74 -6.42 -1.04
N LEU A 314 -7.90 -5.37 -1.85
CA LEU A 314 -7.84 -3.94 -1.43
C LEU A 314 -8.49 -3.63 -0.08
N VAL A 315 -9.72 -4.11 0.15
CA VAL A 315 -10.46 -3.88 1.41
C VAL A 315 -9.74 -4.50 2.61
N GLN A 316 -9.27 -5.75 2.48
CA GLN A 316 -8.54 -6.46 3.54
C GLN A 316 -7.16 -5.82 3.79
N VAL A 317 -6.48 -5.34 2.74
CA VAL A 317 -5.22 -4.58 2.85
C VAL A 317 -5.44 -3.24 3.56
N LEU A 318 -6.60 -2.60 3.39
CA LEU A 318 -6.93 -1.36 4.11
C LEU A 318 -7.32 -1.61 5.57
N GLU A 319 -8.09 -2.65 5.86
CA GLU A 319 -8.62 -2.95 7.20
C GLU A 319 -7.62 -3.71 8.08
N HIS A 320 -6.95 -4.74 7.54
CA HIS A 320 -6.00 -5.63 8.23
C HIS A 320 -4.58 -5.69 7.58
N PRO A 321 -3.96 -4.55 7.22
CA PRO A 321 -2.67 -4.50 6.49
C PRO A 321 -1.53 -5.33 7.09
N GLN A 322 -1.46 -5.48 8.41
CA GLN A 322 -0.38 -6.24 9.07
C GLN A 322 -0.35 -7.74 8.71
N GLN A 323 -1.42 -8.28 8.12
CA GLN A 323 -1.48 -9.65 7.59
C GLN A 323 -0.84 -9.80 6.21
N PHE A 324 -0.51 -8.68 5.54
CA PHE A 324 -0.13 -8.66 4.13
C PHE A 324 1.26 -8.08 3.88
N GLN A 325 1.96 -7.58 4.90
CA GLN A 325 3.25 -6.91 4.70
C GLN A 325 4.33 -7.91 4.33
N GLY A 326 5.09 -7.61 3.27
CA GLY A 326 6.01 -8.53 2.62
C GLY A 326 5.37 -9.43 1.55
N GLN A 327 4.04 -9.54 1.49
CA GLN A 327 3.38 -10.49 0.57
C GLN A 327 3.35 -9.99 -0.89
N TRP A 328 3.59 -10.91 -1.82
CA TRP A 328 3.64 -10.67 -3.27
C TRP A 328 2.22 -10.58 -3.83
N MET A 329 1.88 -9.40 -4.34
CA MET A 329 0.58 -9.13 -4.95
C MET A 329 0.71 -8.75 -6.42
N SER A 330 -0.27 -9.21 -7.22
CA SER A 330 -0.54 -8.68 -8.56
C SER A 330 -1.62 -7.61 -8.45
N VAL A 331 -1.42 -6.47 -9.10
CA VAL A 331 -2.23 -5.27 -8.88
C VAL A 331 -2.51 -4.56 -10.19
N HIS A 332 -3.73 -4.05 -10.30
CA HIS A 332 -4.22 -3.30 -11.46
C HIS A 332 -4.69 -1.90 -11.02
N GLY A 333 -4.45 -0.89 -11.84
CA GLY A 333 -4.87 0.48 -11.55
C GLY A 333 -4.71 1.44 -12.72
N ARG A 334 -4.78 2.73 -12.45
CA ARG A 334 -4.48 3.81 -13.41
C ARG A 334 -3.38 4.72 -12.89
N ALA A 335 -2.28 4.85 -13.61
CA ALA A 335 -1.19 5.75 -13.25
C ALA A 335 -1.65 7.22 -13.41
N ARG A 336 -1.38 8.07 -12.42
CA ARG A 336 -1.79 9.48 -12.37
C ARG A 336 -0.63 10.47 -12.37
N ARG A 337 0.47 10.12 -11.68
CA ARG A 337 1.73 10.86 -11.66
C ARG A 337 2.90 9.89 -11.55
N ILE A 338 4.03 10.21 -12.17
CA ILE A 338 5.28 9.46 -12.03
C ILE A 338 6.36 10.46 -11.64
N THR A 339 7.01 10.24 -10.50
CA THR A 339 7.98 11.17 -9.89
C THR A 339 9.33 10.47 -9.72
N LYS A 340 10.41 11.05 -10.25
CA LYS A 340 11.77 10.57 -9.98
C LYS A 340 12.21 11.04 -8.60
N ILE A 341 12.51 10.11 -7.70
CA ILE A 341 13.01 10.40 -6.35
C ILE A 341 14.52 10.10 -6.33
N VAL A 342 15.34 11.13 -6.12
CA VAL A 342 16.80 11.00 -6.06
C VAL A 342 17.22 10.53 -4.66
N VAL A 343 18.13 9.56 -4.59
CA VAL A 343 18.66 9.03 -3.33
C VAL A 343 19.99 9.72 -3.02
N GLU A 344 19.91 10.81 -2.26
CA GLU A 344 21.11 11.57 -1.85
C GLU A 344 22.03 10.78 -0.89
N SER A 345 21.51 9.78 -0.19
CA SER A 345 22.31 8.98 0.75
C SER A 345 23.49 8.31 0.05
N ALA A 346 24.70 8.50 0.59
CA ALA A 346 25.89 7.79 0.14
C ALA A 346 25.80 6.30 0.49
N ASP A 347 25.27 5.99 1.69
CA ASP A 347 25.10 4.65 2.24
C ASP A 347 24.27 3.72 1.32
N ILE A 348 23.13 4.20 0.80
CA ILE A 348 22.32 3.40 -0.15
C ILE A 348 23.03 3.22 -1.49
N ARG A 349 23.67 4.28 -2.00
CA ARG A 349 24.41 4.25 -3.27
C ARG A 349 25.62 3.31 -3.21
N GLU A 350 26.26 3.21 -2.05
CA GLU A 350 27.35 2.28 -1.80
C GLU A 350 26.86 0.84 -1.61
N ARG A 351 25.88 0.59 -0.72
CA ARG A 351 25.43 -0.77 -0.34
C ARG A 351 24.57 -1.45 -1.40
N PHE A 352 23.57 -0.75 -1.94
CA PHE A 352 22.54 -1.35 -2.81
C PHE A 352 22.67 -0.97 -4.29
N LYS A 353 23.56 -0.02 -4.62
CA LYS A 353 23.69 0.57 -5.97
C LYS A 353 22.34 1.10 -6.48
N ILE A 354 21.74 1.98 -5.68
CA ILE A 354 20.47 2.68 -5.94
C ILE A 354 20.72 4.18 -5.76
N ASP A 355 20.72 4.96 -6.85
CA ASP A 355 20.92 6.42 -6.85
C ASP A 355 19.62 7.21 -7.07
N HIS A 356 18.58 6.54 -7.53
CA HIS A 356 17.22 7.03 -7.65
C HIS A 356 16.23 5.87 -7.59
N TYR A 357 14.95 6.18 -7.44
CA TYR A 357 13.85 5.28 -7.77
C TYR A 357 12.66 6.12 -8.31
N TRP A 358 11.61 5.46 -8.77
CA TRP A 358 10.42 6.11 -9.30
C TRP A 358 9.20 5.85 -8.42
N GLN A 359 8.53 6.91 -8.00
CA GLN A 359 7.25 6.86 -7.33
C GLN A 359 6.12 7.03 -8.36
N ILE A 360 5.31 5.99 -8.54
CA ILE A 360 4.09 6.03 -9.36
C ILE A 360 2.90 6.22 -8.42
N ASP A 361 2.28 7.39 -8.48
CA ASP A 361 1.01 7.66 -7.81
C ASP A 361 -0.12 7.15 -8.71
N SER A 362 -0.94 6.20 -8.22
CA SER A 362 -1.95 5.51 -9.05
C SER A 362 -3.26 5.23 -8.31
N LEU A 363 -4.29 4.84 -9.05
CA LEU A 363 -5.64 4.60 -8.55
C LEU A 363 -6.05 3.14 -8.75
N ALA A 364 -6.32 2.42 -7.64
CA ALA A 364 -6.88 1.07 -7.62
C ALA A 364 -8.39 1.12 -7.86
N PRO A 365 -9.00 0.20 -8.63
CA PRO A 365 -10.47 0.07 -8.66
C PRO A 365 -10.99 -0.48 -7.33
N VAL A 366 -12.09 0.09 -6.79
CA VAL A 366 -12.74 -0.41 -5.55
C VAL A 366 -13.87 -1.41 -5.85
N GLY A 367 -14.45 -1.35 -7.05
CA GLY A 367 -15.45 -2.31 -7.53
C GLY A 367 -16.87 -1.97 -7.06
N LYS A 368 -17.42 -2.75 -6.11
CA LYS A 368 -18.82 -2.62 -5.61
C LYS A 368 -18.91 -2.19 -4.15
N THR A 369 -17.80 -1.76 -3.57
CA THR A 369 -17.66 -1.38 -2.17
C THR A 369 -17.42 0.11 -2.09
N VAL A 370 -17.93 0.78 -1.06
CA VAL A 370 -17.56 2.17 -0.76
C VAL A 370 -16.59 2.15 0.41
N ILE A 371 -15.43 2.77 0.23
CA ILE A 371 -14.45 3.00 1.30
C ILE A 371 -14.73 4.37 1.90
N GLN A 372 -15.11 4.40 3.18
CA GLN A 372 -15.38 5.63 3.91
C GLN A 372 -14.44 5.76 5.11
N PHE A 373 -13.90 6.96 5.28
CA PHE A 373 -13.14 7.33 6.48
C PHE A 373 -14.07 7.72 7.62
N LYS A 374 -13.76 7.34 8.86
CA LYS A 374 -14.45 7.93 10.02
C LYS A 374 -13.94 9.35 10.25
N THR A 375 -14.85 10.33 10.22
CA THR A 375 -14.56 11.72 10.62
C THR A 375 -14.21 11.82 12.10
N PRO A 376 -13.37 12.79 12.51
CA PRO A 376 -12.97 12.97 13.91
C PRO A 376 -14.07 13.54 14.80
N LYS A 377 -15.17 14.05 14.23
CA LYS A 377 -16.39 14.47 14.95
C LYS A 377 -17.63 13.81 14.33
N PRO A 378 -18.64 13.41 15.13
CA PRO A 378 -19.93 12.97 14.60
C PRO A 378 -20.65 14.09 13.83
N GLY A 379 -21.16 13.78 12.64
CA GLY A 379 -22.01 14.67 11.85
C GLY A 379 -21.32 15.50 10.77
N GLU A 380 -19.98 15.48 10.67
CA GLU A 380 -19.24 16.08 9.55
C GLU A 380 -19.10 15.09 8.38
N GLU A 381 -19.11 15.60 7.15
CA GLU A 381 -18.93 14.80 5.92
C GLU A 381 -17.55 14.15 5.86
N ALA A 382 -17.49 12.93 5.31
CA ALA A 382 -16.30 12.10 5.30
C ALA A 382 -15.71 11.93 3.89
N PRO A 383 -14.38 11.94 3.73
CA PRO A 383 -13.72 11.47 2.51
C PRO A 383 -14.22 10.08 2.16
N THR A 384 -14.84 9.96 0.99
CA THR A 384 -15.54 8.77 0.53
C THR A 384 -15.04 8.39 -0.87
N TYR A 385 -14.83 7.10 -1.12
CA TYR A 385 -14.28 6.57 -2.38
C TYR A 385 -15.16 5.42 -2.87
N ALA A 386 -15.81 5.61 -4.03
CA ALA A 386 -16.70 4.64 -4.64
C ALA A 386 -16.05 3.90 -5.82
N ASP A 387 -15.48 4.63 -6.78
CA ASP A 387 -14.92 4.03 -8.00
C ASP A 387 -13.48 3.54 -7.82
N ALA A 388 -12.62 4.40 -7.23
CA ALA A 388 -11.19 4.17 -7.18
C ALA A 388 -10.53 4.71 -5.89
N PHE A 389 -9.44 4.07 -5.45
CA PHE A 389 -8.71 4.39 -4.21
C PHE A 389 -7.21 4.64 -4.48
N PRO A 390 -6.57 5.63 -3.84
CA PRO A 390 -5.15 5.95 -4.08
C PRO A 390 -4.18 4.88 -3.55
N MET A 391 -3.24 4.46 -4.39
CA MET A 391 -2.06 3.66 -4.03
C MET A 391 -0.76 4.33 -4.49
N THR A 392 0.37 3.92 -3.94
CA THR A 392 1.71 4.44 -4.27
C THR A 392 2.67 3.29 -4.56
N LEU A 393 3.29 3.31 -5.74
CA LEU A 393 4.23 2.27 -6.16
C LEU A 393 5.63 2.84 -6.15
N CYS A 394 6.58 2.12 -5.56
CA CYS A 394 7.99 2.44 -5.63
C CYS A 394 8.68 1.38 -6.50
N VAL A 395 9.12 1.76 -7.69
CA VAL A 395 9.81 0.89 -8.65
C VAL A 395 11.23 1.43 -8.86
N LEU A 396 12.22 0.55 -8.99
CA LEU A 396 13.61 1.00 -9.16
C LEU A 396 13.84 1.56 -10.57
N GLU A 397 13.36 0.82 -11.58
CA GLU A 397 13.48 1.16 -12.99
C GLU A 397 12.09 1.40 -13.59
N LEU A 398 11.98 2.36 -14.48
CA LEU A 398 10.73 2.69 -15.17
C LEU A 398 10.77 2.14 -16.60
N PRO A 399 9.79 1.34 -17.05
CA PRO A 399 9.75 0.80 -18.41
C PRO A 399 9.72 1.91 -19.46
N PRO A 400 10.30 1.69 -20.66
CA PRO A 400 10.32 2.68 -21.74
C PRO A 400 8.93 3.21 -22.13
N GLU A 401 7.88 2.38 -22.03
CA GLU A 401 6.50 2.76 -22.33
C GLU A 401 5.95 3.78 -21.32
N LEU A 402 6.16 3.54 -20.02
CA LEU A 402 5.72 4.44 -18.95
C LEU A 402 6.56 5.72 -18.89
N GLU A 403 7.85 5.65 -19.23
CA GLU A 403 8.71 6.82 -19.39
C GLU A 403 8.27 7.69 -20.58
N ALA A 404 7.96 7.07 -21.73
CA ALA A 404 7.41 7.79 -22.88
C ALA A 404 6.03 8.42 -22.57
N ALA A 405 5.18 7.73 -21.83
CA ALA A 405 3.89 8.26 -21.39
C ALA A 405 4.04 9.42 -20.39
N ARG A 406 5.00 9.33 -19.45
CA ARG A 406 5.36 10.42 -18.53
C ARG A 406 5.83 11.66 -19.29
N LEU A 407 6.79 11.50 -20.20
CA LEU A 407 7.33 12.60 -21.01
C LEU A 407 6.26 13.26 -21.89
N LYS A 408 5.34 12.48 -22.45
CA LYS A 408 4.18 12.98 -23.21
C LYS A 408 3.19 13.75 -22.33
N ALA A 409 2.96 13.31 -21.10
CA ALA A 409 2.15 14.05 -20.13
C ALA A 409 2.82 15.40 -19.78
N GLU A 410 4.10 15.42 -19.43
CA GLU A 410 4.85 16.64 -19.10
C GLU A 410 4.88 17.65 -20.27
N GLN A 411 5.00 17.19 -21.51
CA GLN A 411 4.88 18.02 -22.72
C GLN A 411 3.47 18.62 -22.92
N SER A 412 2.45 18.04 -22.30
CA SER A 412 1.06 18.51 -22.38
C SER A 412 0.72 19.60 -21.34
N GLY A 413 1.64 19.90 -20.42
CA GLY A 413 1.52 20.99 -19.43
C GLY A 413 1.77 20.54 -17.98
N PRO A 414 2.00 21.48 -17.04
CA PRO A 414 2.34 21.17 -15.66
C PRO A 414 1.23 20.46 -14.87
N ASP A 415 -0.03 20.58 -15.32
CA ASP A 415 -1.22 19.99 -14.69
C ASP A 415 -1.76 18.76 -15.45
N ALA A 416 -1.01 18.29 -16.47
CA ALA A 416 -1.40 17.16 -17.30
C ALA A 416 -1.21 15.82 -16.54
N THR A 417 -2.26 15.38 -15.85
CA THR A 417 -2.25 14.09 -15.16
C THR A 417 -2.14 12.92 -16.15
N LEU A 418 -1.25 11.97 -15.84
CA LEU A 418 -1.19 10.68 -16.55
C LEU A 418 -2.53 9.93 -16.39
N ASN A 419 -2.89 9.08 -17.34
CA ASN A 419 -4.12 8.29 -17.26
C ASN A 419 -3.99 6.90 -17.89
N GLU A 420 -2.79 6.33 -17.88
CA GLU A 420 -2.55 5.01 -18.48
C GLU A 420 -3.05 3.89 -17.54
N PRO A 421 -3.72 2.84 -18.06
CA PRO A 421 -4.00 1.65 -17.28
C PRO A 421 -2.69 0.92 -17.02
N ILE A 422 -2.45 0.50 -15.77
CA ILE A 422 -1.24 -0.22 -15.40
C ILE A 422 -1.57 -1.53 -14.68
N GLN A 423 -0.73 -2.53 -14.96
CA GLN A 423 -0.61 -3.75 -14.16
C GLN A 423 0.82 -3.80 -13.64
N PHE A 424 1.01 -4.29 -12.42
CA PHE A 424 2.34 -4.50 -11.84
C PHE A 424 2.28 -5.62 -10.81
N GLU A 425 3.46 -6.09 -10.42
CA GLU A 425 3.61 -7.00 -9.28
C GLU A 425 4.54 -6.38 -8.23
N GLY A 426 4.36 -6.77 -6.97
CA GLY A 426 5.13 -6.16 -5.90
C GLY A 426 4.78 -6.65 -4.53
N PHE A 427 5.68 -6.38 -3.59
CA PHE A 427 5.49 -6.66 -2.18
C PHE A 427 4.70 -5.51 -1.55
N PHE A 428 3.60 -5.84 -0.88
CA PHE A 428 2.90 -4.83 -0.07
C PHE A 428 3.80 -4.42 1.10
N TYR A 429 4.14 -3.13 1.17
CA TYR A 429 5.05 -2.60 2.18
C TYR A 429 4.29 -2.17 3.43
N LYS A 430 3.46 -1.13 3.33
CA LYS A 430 2.55 -0.69 4.41
C LYS A 430 1.46 0.22 3.89
N LEU A 431 0.48 0.54 4.72
CA LEU A 431 -0.27 1.77 4.53
C LEU A 431 0.61 2.94 5.00
N TRP A 432 1.14 3.74 4.09
CA TRP A 432 1.75 5.02 4.45
C TRP A 432 0.69 6.12 4.53
N VAL A 433 0.93 7.16 5.32
CA VAL A 433 0.02 8.32 5.41
C VAL A 433 0.70 9.61 4.97
N TYR A 434 0.01 10.37 4.12
CA TYR A 434 0.43 11.70 3.63
C TYR A 434 -0.75 12.69 3.67
N ARG A 435 -0.51 13.97 3.37
CA ARG A 435 -1.58 14.97 3.18
C ARG A 435 -1.94 15.05 1.71
N SER A 436 -3.22 14.85 1.37
CA SER A 436 -3.76 15.13 0.04
C SER A 436 -4.67 16.35 0.12
N ARG A 437 -4.80 17.13 -0.97
CA ARG A 437 -5.80 18.22 -0.98
C ARG A 437 -7.22 17.68 -0.79
N TYR A 438 -7.51 16.48 -1.27
CA TYR A 438 -8.82 15.84 -1.08
C TYR A 438 -9.14 15.63 0.40
N THR A 439 -8.23 15.12 1.25
CA THR A 439 -8.52 15.03 2.69
C THR A 439 -8.51 16.39 3.37
N THR A 440 -7.64 17.31 2.94
CA THR A 440 -7.59 18.71 3.42
C THR A 440 -8.88 19.49 3.15
N GLN A 441 -9.66 19.14 2.12
CA GLN A 441 -10.99 19.74 1.87
C GLN A 441 -12.01 19.42 2.98
N PHE A 442 -11.82 18.34 3.76
CA PHE A 442 -12.68 17.98 4.89
C PHE A 442 -12.09 18.42 6.25
N ASP A 443 -10.78 18.21 6.48
CA ASP A 443 -10.04 18.70 7.65
C ASP A 443 -8.52 18.73 7.36
N ASP A 444 -7.84 19.84 7.64
CA ASP A 444 -6.36 19.99 7.57
C ASP A 444 -5.58 18.90 8.34
N ARG A 445 -6.24 18.23 9.30
CA ARG A 445 -5.70 17.17 10.15
C ARG A 445 -5.91 15.77 9.58
N LEU A 446 -6.80 15.59 8.60
CA LEU A 446 -7.04 14.29 7.98
C LEU A 446 -5.87 13.93 7.06
N MET A 447 -5.12 12.91 7.49
CA MET A 447 -4.08 12.26 6.68
C MET A 447 -4.71 11.16 5.84
N GLN A 448 -4.30 11.06 4.58
CA GLN A 448 -4.74 10.03 3.64
C GLN A 448 -3.83 8.79 3.76
N PRO A 449 -4.31 7.65 4.30
CA PRO A 449 -3.60 6.38 4.17
C PRO A 449 -3.76 5.82 2.76
N SER A 450 -2.71 5.17 2.28
CA SER A 450 -2.64 4.63 0.93
C SER A 450 -1.79 3.36 0.93
N PRO A 451 -2.18 2.28 0.21
CA PRO A 451 -1.31 1.13 0.02
C PRO A 451 -0.02 1.52 -0.68
N MET A 452 1.12 1.28 -0.03
CA MET A 452 2.44 1.42 -0.61
C MET A 452 2.98 0.04 -1.00
N PHE A 453 3.44 -0.08 -2.24
CA PHE A 453 4.10 -1.27 -2.77
C PHE A 453 5.56 -0.98 -3.12
N VAL A 454 6.44 -1.92 -2.80
CA VAL A 454 7.74 -2.03 -3.48
C VAL A 454 7.52 -2.95 -4.66
N ALA A 455 7.51 -2.37 -5.86
CA ALA A 455 7.00 -3.01 -7.06
C ALA A 455 8.11 -3.25 -8.10
N PHE A 456 7.87 -4.26 -8.93
CA PHE A 456 8.72 -4.66 -10.04
C PHE A 456 7.86 -4.95 -11.28
N SER A 457 8.50 -4.96 -12.43
CA SER A 457 7.88 -5.23 -13.73
C SER A 457 6.51 -4.54 -13.97
N PRO A 458 6.34 -3.23 -13.67
CA PRO A 458 5.14 -2.53 -14.06
C PRO A 458 5.02 -2.51 -15.58
N ALA A 459 3.80 -2.58 -16.11
CA ALA A 459 3.52 -2.51 -17.53
C ALA A 459 2.27 -1.67 -17.80
N ILE A 460 2.15 -1.10 -19.00
CA ILE A 460 0.85 -0.58 -19.45
C ILE A 460 -0.04 -1.80 -19.69
N ALA A 461 -1.17 -1.85 -18.99
CA ALA A 461 -2.08 -2.98 -19.09
C ALA A 461 -2.80 -2.93 -20.46
N SER A 462 -2.53 -3.90 -21.31
CA SER A 462 -3.28 -4.12 -22.55
C SER A 462 -4.78 -4.11 -22.25
N PRO A 463 -5.60 -3.33 -23.00
CA PRO A 463 -7.04 -3.35 -22.79
C PRO A 463 -7.57 -4.76 -23.05
N ALA A 464 -8.17 -5.37 -22.03
CA ALA A 464 -8.72 -6.73 -22.12
C ALA A 464 -9.66 -6.83 -23.34
N GLU A 465 -9.53 -7.91 -24.13
CA GLU A 465 -10.19 -8.04 -25.43
C GLU A 465 -11.73 -8.01 -25.32
N SER A 466 -12.29 -6.80 -25.39
CA SER A 466 -13.73 -6.59 -25.42
C SER A 466 -14.25 -7.08 -26.77
N ASN A 467 -14.73 -8.33 -26.81
CA ASN A 467 -15.17 -9.00 -28.03
C ASN A 467 -16.08 -8.07 -28.88
N PRO A 468 -15.61 -7.59 -30.05
CA PRO A 468 -16.28 -6.52 -30.79
C PRO A 468 -17.66 -6.95 -31.32
N TRP A 469 -17.88 -8.26 -31.46
CA TRP A 469 -19.18 -8.82 -31.84
C TRP A 469 -20.28 -8.53 -30.81
N ILE A 470 -19.95 -8.35 -29.52
CA ILE A 470 -20.95 -7.99 -28.49
C ILE A 470 -21.44 -6.56 -28.72
N GLY A 471 -20.53 -5.61 -28.99
CA GLY A 471 -20.86 -4.23 -29.33
C GLY A 471 -21.67 -4.13 -30.64
N LEU A 472 -21.25 -4.87 -31.67
CA LEU A 472 -21.98 -4.95 -32.95
C LEU A 472 -23.36 -5.58 -32.80
N ALA A 473 -23.50 -6.64 -32.00
CA ALA A 473 -24.79 -7.30 -31.75
C ALA A 473 -25.75 -6.39 -30.96
N ALA A 474 -25.25 -5.67 -29.94
CA ALA A 474 -26.04 -4.72 -29.17
C ALA A 474 -26.51 -3.53 -30.05
N GLY A 475 -25.61 -2.93 -30.83
CA GLY A 475 -25.93 -1.84 -31.75
C GLY A 475 -26.88 -2.27 -32.87
N GLY A 476 -26.64 -3.43 -33.48
CA GLY A 476 -27.52 -4.02 -34.50
C GLY A 476 -28.91 -4.37 -33.95
N GLY A 477 -28.98 -4.96 -32.75
CA GLY A 477 -30.23 -5.24 -32.04
C GLY A 477 -31.04 -3.97 -31.76
N PHE A 478 -30.38 -2.89 -31.30
CA PHE A 478 -31.01 -1.60 -31.08
C PHE A 478 -31.57 -1.01 -32.39
N LEU A 479 -30.81 -1.05 -33.49
CA LEU A 479 -31.27 -0.61 -34.81
C LEU A 479 -32.45 -1.45 -35.32
N ILE A 480 -32.48 -2.76 -35.07
CA ILE A 480 -33.61 -3.63 -35.42
C ILE A 480 -34.87 -3.23 -34.63
N VAL A 481 -34.76 -3.02 -33.32
CA VAL A 481 -35.89 -2.56 -32.48
C VAL A 481 -36.41 -1.20 -32.94
N LEU A 482 -35.52 -0.25 -33.20
CA LEU A 482 -35.87 1.09 -33.68
C LEU A 482 -36.53 1.03 -35.07
N SER A 483 -36.05 0.15 -35.96
CA SER A 483 -36.69 -0.12 -37.26
C SER A 483 -38.08 -0.72 -37.12
N ILE A 484 -38.28 -1.67 -36.20
CA ILE A 484 -39.59 -2.29 -35.93
C ILE A 484 -40.58 -1.23 -35.40
N VAL A 485 -40.15 -0.37 -34.48
CA VAL A 485 -40.96 0.74 -33.96
C VAL A 485 -41.35 1.72 -35.08
N TRP A 486 -40.39 2.12 -35.93
CA TRP A 486 -40.63 3.02 -37.06
C TRP A 486 -41.62 2.41 -38.07
N ILE A 487 -41.46 1.14 -38.43
CA ILE A 487 -42.38 0.40 -39.30
C ILE A 487 -43.78 0.29 -38.66
N ALA A 488 -43.88 0.06 -37.36
CA ALA A 488 -45.16 0.01 -36.65
C ALA A 488 -45.89 1.36 -36.68
N VAL A 489 -45.19 2.46 -36.37
CA VAL A 489 -45.74 3.83 -36.43
C VAL A 489 -46.20 4.18 -37.85
N TRP A 490 -45.36 3.93 -38.87
CA TRP A 490 -45.71 4.18 -40.27
C TRP A 490 -46.93 3.37 -40.74
N ARG A 491 -47.04 2.11 -40.29
CA ARG A 491 -48.16 1.21 -40.63
C ARG A 491 -49.44 1.51 -39.83
N MET A 492 -49.35 2.23 -38.70
CA MET A 492 -50.48 2.81 -37.99
C MET A 492 -50.96 4.11 -38.67
N GLY A 493 -50.06 5.05 -38.99
CA GLY A 493 -50.44 6.28 -39.71
C GLY A 493 -51.18 6.00 -41.02
N ARG A 494 -50.69 5.05 -41.83
CA ARG A 494 -51.37 4.57 -43.05
C ARG A 494 -52.74 3.92 -42.83
N ARG A 495 -53.12 3.56 -41.60
CA ARG A 495 -54.48 3.10 -41.26
C ARG A 495 -55.37 4.28 -40.85
N ASP A 496 -54.81 5.29 -40.20
CA ASP A 496 -55.55 6.51 -39.87
C ASP A 496 -55.88 7.32 -41.13
N ASP A 497 -54.97 7.43 -42.12
CA ASP A 497 -55.25 7.97 -43.47
C ASP A 497 -56.51 7.34 -44.10
N ALA A 498 -56.67 6.02 -43.91
CA ALA A 498 -57.77 5.23 -44.47
C ALA A 498 -59.06 5.31 -43.62
N MET A 499 -58.95 5.63 -42.33
CA MET A 499 -60.11 5.98 -41.49
C MET A 499 -60.59 7.41 -41.79
N GLU A 500 -59.67 8.37 -41.92
CA GLU A 500 -60.00 9.77 -42.17
C GLU A 500 -60.72 9.95 -43.51
N LYS A 501 -60.27 9.26 -44.57
CA LYS A 501 -61.01 9.20 -45.84
C LYS A 501 -62.43 8.63 -45.66
N ARG A 502 -62.60 7.54 -44.92
CA ARG A 502 -63.92 6.94 -44.65
C ARG A 502 -64.82 7.82 -43.77
N MET A 503 -64.25 8.61 -42.87
CA MET A 503 -64.99 9.61 -42.09
C MET A 503 -65.36 10.82 -42.93
N THR A 504 -64.54 11.19 -43.92
CA THR A 504 -64.80 12.27 -44.87
C THR A 504 -65.87 11.87 -45.89
N GLU A 505 -65.83 10.63 -46.41
CA GLU A 505 -66.87 10.05 -47.25
C GLU A 505 -68.22 9.98 -46.52
N ARG A 506 -68.23 9.57 -45.24
CA ARG A 506 -69.42 9.66 -44.36
C ARG A 506 -69.81 11.08 -43.94
N ARG A 507 -69.08 12.11 -44.38
CA ARG A 507 -69.39 13.53 -44.18
C ARG A 507 -69.82 14.23 -45.46
N GLN A 508 -70.00 13.52 -46.57
CA GLN A 508 -70.82 14.03 -47.67
C GLN A 508 -72.27 14.24 -47.15
N PRO A 509 -72.82 15.46 -47.21
CA PRO A 509 -74.23 15.67 -46.95
C PRO A 509 -75.07 15.01 -48.06
N ASN A 510 -76.25 14.51 -47.71
CA ASN A 510 -77.32 14.41 -48.71
C ASN A 510 -77.72 15.83 -49.16
N ASP A 511 -78.30 15.93 -50.36
CA ASP A 511 -78.74 17.20 -50.95
C ASP A 511 -79.67 18.03 -50.04
N GLY A 512 -79.59 19.36 -50.21
CA GLY A 512 -80.73 20.24 -49.97
C GLY A 512 -81.12 20.49 -48.52
N GLY A 513 -80.23 21.07 -47.71
CA GLY A 513 -80.58 21.66 -46.41
C GLY A 513 -79.89 23.01 -46.21
N SER A 514 -80.63 24.12 -46.34
CA SER A 514 -80.10 25.45 -46.01
C SER A 514 -80.00 25.60 -44.49
N LEU A 515 -78.95 26.26 -44.00
CA LEU A 515 -78.84 26.54 -42.56
C LEU A 515 -79.92 27.53 -42.06
N ASN A 516 -80.67 28.15 -42.97
CA ASN A 516 -81.79 29.05 -42.67
C ASN A 516 -83.12 28.32 -42.40
N ASP A 517 -83.25 27.03 -42.75
CA ASP A 517 -84.49 26.24 -42.53
C ASP A 517 -84.52 25.54 -41.16
N LEU A 518 -83.47 25.71 -40.35
CA LEU A 518 -83.44 25.33 -38.95
C LEU A 518 -83.91 26.50 -38.09
N ASP A 519 -85.19 26.46 -37.70
CA ASP A 519 -85.84 27.40 -36.78
C ASP A 519 -85.31 27.23 -35.34
N LEU A 520 -84.04 27.62 -35.14
CA LEU A 520 -83.35 27.61 -33.87
C LEU A 520 -83.70 28.90 -33.10
N ASP A 521 -84.78 28.83 -32.31
CA ASP A 521 -85.21 29.89 -31.39
C ASP A 521 -84.03 30.39 -30.54
N VAL A 522 -83.54 31.60 -30.86
CA VAL A 522 -82.30 32.16 -30.32
C VAL A 522 -82.54 32.70 -28.92
N LYS A 523 -82.56 31.79 -27.93
CA LYS A 523 -82.52 32.14 -26.51
C LYS A 523 -81.27 32.95 -26.18
N SER A 524 -81.46 34.26 -26.22
CA SER A 524 -80.42 35.29 -26.08
C SER A 524 -80.07 35.51 -24.60
N GLY A 525 -79.37 34.54 -24.01
CA GLY A 525 -78.85 34.66 -22.64
C GLY A 525 -78.24 33.34 -22.14
N PRO A 526 -77.09 33.37 -21.42
CA PRO A 526 -76.61 32.20 -20.70
C PRO A 526 -77.56 31.87 -19.53
N ASP A 527 -77.88 30.60 -19.35
CA ASP A 527 -78.67 30.14 -18.21
C ASP A 527 -77.77 30.01 -16.96
N PHE A 528 -77.94 30.93 -16.00
CA PHE A 528 -77.21 30.96 -14.74
C PHE A 528 -78.03 30.40 -13.55
N SER A 529 -79.19 29.76 -13.80
CA SER A 529 -80.12 29.30 -12.75
C SER A 529 -79.59 28.20 -11.80
N HIS A 530 -78.35 27.76 -11.98
CA HIS A 530 -77.68 26.73 -11.18
C HIS A 530 -76.50 27.23 -10.32
N LEU A 531 -76.29 28.55 -10.18
CA LEU A 531 -75.15 29.11 -9.43
C LEU A 531 -75.40 29.46 -7.94
N ASP A 532 -76.64 29.42 -7.45
CA ASP A 532 -76.97 29.75 -6.05
C ASP A 532 -77.29 28.52 -5.19
N LYS A 533 -76.25 27.93 -4.55
CA LYS A 533 -76.26 27.38 -3.17
C LYS A 533 -74.92 26.83 -2.70
#